data_AF-A0A9E3LW65-F1
#
_entry.id   AF-A0A9E3LW65-F1
#
_cell.length_a   1.000
_cell.length_b   1.000
_cell.length_c   1.000
_cell.angle_alpha   90.00
_cell.angle_beta   90.00
_cell.angle_gamma   90.00
#
_symmetry.space_group_name_H-M   'P 1'
#
loop_
_entity.id
_entity.type
_entity.pdbx_description
1 polymer ?
#
loop_
_entity_poly.entity_id
_entity_poly.type
_entity_poly.pdbx_seq_one_letter_code
_entity_poly.pdbx_strand_id
1 'polypeptide(L)'
;MSSKKIFTVLGTIIALTVLPLWLAQNKANSQSLQLDNSDEKKIIGTWRVAVDVDPNPIGDPPIFYAYATFNEGGTLIESSSYSLEGSRPGHGVWKKTGKNEFKAVVEKFIEFNPITQQKGIFVFRIEEVINLTGENSFQGFEQVLLCNDAGEECQSLGTAHTQNSRLKVD
;
A
#
# COMPACT_ATOMS: atom_id res chain seq x y z
N MET A 1 -61.86 -27.25 33.18
CA MET A 1 -63.18 -27.39 32.52
C MET A 1 -63.30 -26.25 31.52
N SER A 2 -63.19 -26.52 30.20
CA SER A 2 -64.30 -26.85 29.28
C SER A 2 -65.25 -25.63 29.12
N SER A 3 -65.65 -25.11 27.95
CA SER A 3 -65.65 -25.52 26.54
C SER A 3 -66.16 -24.28 25.74
N LYS A 4 -65.52 -23.84 24.64
CA LYS A 4 -65.89 -24.05 23.21
C LYS A 4 -67.22 -23.42 22.71
N LYS A 5 -67.14 -22.61 21.61
CA LYS A 5 -67.78 -22.71 20.25
C LYS A 5 -68.01 -21.29 19.63
N ILE A 6 -67.30 -20.87 18.56
CA ILE A 6 -67.48 -21.06 17.09
C ILE A 6 -68.63 -20.24 16.47
N PHE A 7 -68.32 -19.38 15.48
CA PHE A 7 -69.01 -19.22 14.17
C PHE A 7 -68.11 -18.35 13.24
N THR A 8 -67.34 -18.91 12.30
CA THR A 8 -67.68 -19.18 10.88
C THR A 8 -68.04 -17.94 10.06
N VAL A 9 -67.13 -17.45 9.22
CA VAL A 9 -67.47 -16.76 7.96
C VAL A 9 -66.67 -17.41 6.84
N LEU A 10 -67.39 -18.10 5.96
CA LEU A 10 -66.92 -18.62 4.69
C LEU A 10 -66.74 -17.46 3.71
N GLY A 11 -65.62 -17.45 3.01
CA GLY A 11 -65.36 -16.58 1.86
C GLY A 11 -64.25 -17.18 1.01
N THR A 12 -64.55 -18.27 0.31
CA THR A 12 -63.69 -18.86 -0.72
C THR A 12 -63.64 -17.97 -1.95
N ILE A 13 -62.45 -17.46 -2.31
CA ILE A 13 -62.07 -17.33 -3.72
C ILE A 13 -60.67 -17.92 -3.89
N ILE A 14 -60.64 -18.97 -4.70
CA ILE A 14 -59.47 -19.63 -5.24
C ILE A 14 -58.82 -18.69 -6.25
N ALA A 15 -57.54 -18.38 -6.07
CA ALA A 15 -56.66 -18.02 -7.18
C ALA A 15 -55.38 -18.82 -7.02
N LEU A 16 -55.33 -19.94 -7.73
CA LEU A 16 -54.12 -20.70 -8.02
C LEU A 16 -53.23 -19.82 -8.90
N THR A 17 -52.15 -19.28 -8.36
CA THR A 17 -51.01 -18.84 -9.18
C THR A 17 -49.78 -19.60 -8.72
N VAL A 18 -49.41 -20.58 -9.55
CA VAL A 18 -48.11 -21.23 -9.54
C VAL A 18 -47.09 -20.15 -9.91
N LEU A 19 -46.35 -19.64 -8.93
CA LEU A 19 -45.13 -18.89 -9.22
C LEU A 19 -43.95 -19.85 -9.07
N PRO A 20 -43.14 -20.03 -10.14
CA PRO A 20 -42.03 -20.96 -10.14
C PRO A 20 -40.97 -20.55 -9.12
N LEU A 21 -40.37 -21.56 -8.47
CA LEU A 21 -39.11 -21.45 -7.76
C LEU A 21 -38.06 -20.83 -8.69
N TRP A 22 -37.81 -19.54 -8.55
CA TRP A 22 -36.53 -18.93 -8.88
C TRP A 22 -35.99 -18.32 -7.60
N LEU A 23 -35.56 -19.19 -6.69
CA LEU A 23 -34.37 -18.88 -5.91
C LEU A 23 -33.23 -18.82 -6.93
N ALA A 24 -33.10 -17.67 -7.58
CA ALA A 24 -31.84 -17.30 -8.22
C ALA A 24 -30.81 -17.40 -7.10
N GLN A 25 -30.08 -18.52 -7.12
CA GLN A 25 -28.86 -18.68 -6.38
C GLN A 25 -27.97 -17.52 -6.81
N ASN A 26 -28.04 -16.42 -6.08
CA ASN A 26 -26.88 -15.56 -5.89
C ASN A 26 -25.88 -16.40 -5.09
N LYS A 27 -25.34 -17.46 -5.71
CA LYS A 27 -23.93 -17.78 -5.56
C LYS A 27 -23.25 -16.55 -6.13
N ALA A 28 -23.10 -15.53 -5.27
CA ALA A 28 -22.06 -14.55 -5.43
C ALA A 28 -20.84 -15.39 -5.76
N ASN A 29 -20.42 -15.31 -7.01
CA ASN A 29 -19.31 -16.04 -7.54
C ASN A 29 -18.11 -15.34 -6.91
N SER A 30 -17.82 -15.69 -5.67
CA SER A 30 -16.57 -15.41 -4.99
C SER A 30 -15.52 -16.29 -5.66
N GLN A 31 -15.30 -16.06 -6.96
CA GLN A 31 -13.98 -16.15 -7.53
C GLN A 31 -13.20 -15.08 -6.76
N SER A 32 -12.75 -15.42 -5.56
CA SER A 32 -11.54 -14.84 -5.01
C SER A 32 -10.57 -14.90 -6.16
N LEU A 33 -10.24 -13.74 -6.72
CA LEU A 33 -9.04 -13.59 -7.52
C LEU A 33 -7.96 -14.22 -6.64
N GLN A 34 -7.56 -15.45 -6.97
CA GLN A 34 -6.24 -15.94 -6.62
C GLN A 34 -5.32 -15.02 -7.43
N LEU A 35 -5.15 -13.79 -6.95
CA LEU A 35 -3.98 -13.00 -7.22
C LEU A 35 -2.85 -13.95 -6.89
N ASP A 36 -2.11 -14.29 -7.92
CA ASP A 36 -1.00 -15.21 -7.83
C ASP A 36 -0.02 -14.64 -6.80
N ASN A 37 -0.14 -15.11 -5.54
CA ASN A 37 0.66 -14.68 -4.40
C ASN A 37 2.13 -15.05 -4.58
N SER A 38 2.47 -15.77 -5.64
CA SER A 38 3.85 -16.08 -5.98
C SER A 38 4.69 -14.80 -6.16
N ASP A 39 4.17 -13.74 -6.78
CA ASP A 39 4.94 -12.49 -6.90
C ASP A 39 4.92 -11.67 -5.62
N GLU A 40 3.86 -11.74 -4.82
CA GLU A 40 3.81 -11.06 -3.52
C GLU A 40 4.89 -11.62 -2.59
N LYS A 41 5.09 -12.94 -2.62
CA LYS A 41 6.22 -13.59 -1.95
C LYS A 41 7.58 -13.17 -2.49
N LYS A 42 7.67 -12.69 -3.74
CA LYS A 42 8.93 -12.22 -4.31
C LYS A 42 9.33 -10.83 -3.82
N ILE A 43 8.42 -9.93 -3.43
CA ILE A 43 8.87 -8.62 -2.91
C ILE A 43 9.27 -8.69 -1.44
N ILE A 44 8.69 -9.62 -0.66
CA ILE A 44 8.96 -9.79 0.77
C ILE A 44 10.45 -10.04 1.04
N GLY A 45 10.97 -9.41 2.09
CA GLY A 45 12.37 -9.51 2.54
C GLY A 45 13.09 -8.16 2.57
N THR A 46 14.39 -8.20 2.87
CA THR A 46 15.25 -7.01 2.93
C THR A 46 16.03 -6.83 1.64
N TRP A 47 16.11 -5.58 1.19
CA TRP A 47 16.74 -5.17 -0.05
C TRP A 47 17.73 -4.06 0.20
N ARG A 48 18.87 -4.10 -0.50
CA ARG A 48 19.75 -2.94 -0.65
C ARG A 48 19.32 -2.17 -1.89
N VAL A 49 18.95 -0.92 -1.71
CA VAL A 49 18.43 -0.02 -2.73
C VAL A 49 19.46 1.06 -3.00
N ALA A 50 19.84 1.24 -4.25
CA ALA A 50 20.57 2.41 -4.73
C ALA A 50 19.54 3.45 -5.19
N VAL A 51 19.68 4.68 -4.72
CA VAL A 51 18.78 5.79 -5.01
C VAL A 51 19.53 6.82 -5.84
N ASP A 52 19.02 7.10 -7.03
CA ASP A 52 19.52 8.10 -7.96
C ASP A 52 18.49 9.23 -8.05
N VAL A 53 18.81 10.38 -7.46
CA VAL A 53 17.88 11.52 -7.37
C VAL A 53 17.92 12.31 -8.67
N ASP A 54 16.75 12.57 -9.24
CA ASP A 54 16.66 13.37 -10.45
C ASP A 54 17.13 14.81 -10.18
N PRO A 55 17.87 15.44 -11.10
CA PRO A 55 18.37 16.78 -10.90
C PRO A 55 17.26 17.79 -10.53
N ASN A 56 17.39 18.46 -9.39
CA ASN A 56 16.54 19.53 -8.92
C ASN A 56 17.40 20.79 -8.68
N PRO A 57 16.94 22.00 -9.04
CA PRO A 57 17.64 23.25 -8.73
C PRO A 57 18.06 23.45 -7.26
N ILE A 58 17.50 22.68 -6.32
CA ILE A 58 17.85 22.71 -4.89
C ILE A 58 18.72 21.50 -4.55
N GLY A 59 20.02 21.59 -4.88
CA GLY A 59 21.11 20.74 -4.37
C GLY A 59 20.79 19.27 -4.13
N ASP A 60 20.96 18.44 -5.15
CA ASP A 60 20.68 17.00 -5.02
C ASP A 60 21.79 16.27 -4.28
N PRO A 61 21.45 15.26 -3.45
CA PRO A 61 22.44 14.37 -2.90
C PRO A 61 23.11 13.55 -4.01
N PRO A 62 24.37 13.11 -3.82
CA PRO A 62 24.92 12.06 -4.68
C PRO A 62 24.10 10.78 -4.53
N ILE A 63 24.28 9.84 -5.47
CA ILE A 63 23.73 8.49 -5.33
C ILE A 63 24.04 7.95 -3.94
N PHE A 64 23.01 7.47 -3.26
CA PHE A 64 23.11 6.91 -1.91
C PHE A 64 22.40 5.57 -1.83
N TYR A 65 22.53 4.91 -0.67
CA TYR A 65 21.96 3.59 -0.47
C TYR A 65 20.94 3.59 0.67
N ALA A 66 19.88 2.82 0.50
CA ALA A 66 18.89 2.53 1.52
C ALA A 66 18.75 1.01 1.73
N TYR A 67 18.22 0.66 2.89
CA TYR A 67 17.64 -0.65 3.14
C TYR A 67 16.13 -0.50 3.18
N ALA A 68 15.43 -1.34 2.40
CA ALA A 68 13.99 -1.47 2.47
C ALA A 68 13.64 -2.91 2.87
N THR A 69 12.86 -3.09 3.93
CA THR A 69 12.37 -4.40 4.35
C THR A 69 10.87 -4.47 4.17
N PHE A 70 10.41 -5.27 3.21
CA PHE A 70 9.00 -5.52 2.94
C PHE A 70 8.55 -6.72 3.76
N ASN A 71 7.65 -6.50 4.71
CA ASN A 71 7.11 -7.57 5.55
C ASN A 71 5.87 -8.18 4.89
N GLU A 72 5.63 -9.46 5.17
CA GLU A 72 4.33 -10.08 4.93
C GLU A 72 3.23 -9.25 5.64
N GLY A 73 2.09 -9.07 4.98
CA GLY A 73 0.99 -8.24 5.50
C GLY A 73 1.05 -6.76 5.11
N GLY A 74 1.95 -6.36 4.21
CA GLY A 74 1.87 -5.05 3.56
C GLY A 74 2.48 -3.89 4.35
N THR A 75 3.38 -4.17 5.30
CA THR A 75 4.17 -3.12 6.00
C THR A 75 5.61 -3.12 5.53
N LEU A 76 6.29 -1.98 5.67
CA LEU A 76 7.71 -1.86 5.37
C LEU A 76 8.45 -0.93 6.34
N ILE A 77 9.76 -1.14 6.44
CA ILE A 77 10.69 -0.26 7.15
C ILE A 77 11.81 0.14 6.20
N GLU A 78 12.21 1.41 6.24
CA GLU A 78 13.27 1.99 5.42
C GLU A 78 14.36 2.63 6.30
N SER A 79 15.62 2.55 5.86
CA SER A 79 16.70 3.33 6.44
C SER A 79 17.74 3.68 5.38
N SER A 80 18.20 4.92 5.37
CA SER A 80 19.11 5.44 4.34
C SER A 80 20.49 5.76 4.92
N SER A 81 21.53 5.58 4.10
CA SER A 81 22.90 6.06 4.35
C SER A 81 23.01 7.59 4.22
N TYR A 82 22.07 8.22 3.52
CA TYR A 82 21.96 9.67 3.41
C TYR A 82 20.76 10.15 4.24
N SER A 83 21.06 10.54 5.48
CA SER A 83 20.06 11.07 6.42
C SER A 83 19.99 12.59 6.32
N LEU A 84 18.78 13.12 6.13
CA LEU A 84 18.50 14.53 6.42
C LEU A 84 18.75 14.81 7.91
N GLU A 85 18.97 16.07 8.28
CA GLU A 85 19.19 16.46 9.68
C GLU A 85 18.06 15.93 10.58
N GLY A 86 18.44 15.13 11.59
CA GLY A 86 17.51 14.51 12.53
C GLY A 86 16.66 13.36 11.97
N SER A 87 16.91 12.90 10.73
CA SER A 87 16.06 11.88 10.11
C SER A 87 16.09 10.56 10.87
N ARG A 88 14.91 9.97 11.08
CA ARG A 88 14.72 8.64 11.67
C ARG A 88 14.47 7.59 10.58
N PRO A 89 14.62 6.29 10.87
CA PRO A 89 14.16 5.24 9.97
C PRO A 89 12.69 5.47 9.57
N GLY A 90 12.39 5.21 8.30
CA GLY A 90 11.06 5.34 7.75
C GLY A 90 10.19 4.12 8.06
N HIS A 91 8.90 4.36 8.22
CA HIS A 91 7.89 3.33 8.34
C HIS A 91 6.86 3.51 7.23
N GLY A 92 6.34 2.40 6.72
CA GLY A 92 5.48 2.46 5.57
C GLY A 92 4.57 1.27 5.37
N VAL A 93 3.80 1.35 4.30
CA VAL A 93 2.91 0.31 3.82
C VAL A 93 3.13 0.08 2.34
N TRP A 94 2.86 -1.14 1.88
CA TRP A 94 2.96 -1.51 0.48
C TRP A 94 1.81 -2.43 0.08
N LYS A 95 1.53 -2.47 -1.22
CA LYS A 95 0.57 -3.41 -1.81
C LYS A 95 0.94 -3.76 -3.24
N LYS A 96 0.56 -4.97 -3.67
CA LYS A 96 0.60 -5.36 -5.09
C LYS A 96 -0.48 -4.59 -5.86
N THR A 97 -0.12 -4.05 -7.01
CA THR A 97 -1.04 -3.30 -7.90
C THR A 97 -1.18 -3.92 -9.28
N GLY A 98 -0.26 -4.80 -9.67
CA GLY A 98 -0.28 -5.49 -10.96
C GLY A 98 0.62 -6.73 -10.95
N LYS A 99 0.78 -7.35 -12.13
CA LYS A 99 1.75 -8.44 -12.27
C LYS A 99 3.15 -7.85 -12.15
N ASN A 100 3.92 -8.30 -11.15
CA ASN A 100 5.23 -7.73 -10.81
C ASN A 100 5.24 -6.24 -10.40
N GLU A 101 4.07 -5.61 -10.23
CA GLU A 101 3.96 -4.19 -9.89
C GLU A 101 3.44 -4.00 -8.46
N PHE A 102 4.08 -3.10 -7.73
CA PHE A 102 3.75 -2.76 -6.35
C PHE A 102 3.76 -1.25 -6.16
N LYS A 103 3.06 -0.79 -5.14
CA LYS A 103 3.17 0.58 -4.63
C LYS A 103 3.55 0.55 -3.16
N ALA A 104 4.42 1.46 -2.76
CA ALA A 104 4.83 1.67 -1.38
C ALA A 104 4.66 3.14 -1.00
N VAL A 105 4.35 3.39 0.26
CA VAL A 105 4.40 4.71 0.88
C VAL A 105 5.22 4.59 2.15
N VAL A 106 6.22 5.44 2.29
CA VAL A 106 7.13 5.49 3.45
C VAL A 106 7.11 6.90 4.03
N GLU A 107 7.07 6.99 5.34
CA GLU A 107 7.20 8.25 6.06
C GLU A 107 8.33 8.20 7.06
N LYS A 108 9.09 9.28 7.14
CA LYS A 108 10.09 9.51 8.18
C LYS A 108 9.95 10.90 8.75
N PHE A 109 10.18 11.01 10.05
CA PHE A 109 10.32 12.31 10.69
C PHE A 109 11.69 12.91 10.38
N ILE A 110 11.71 14.21 10.11
CA ILE A 110 12.93 15.03 9.94
C ILE A 110 12.83 16.28 10.83
N GLU A 111 13.97 16.85 11.22
CA GLU A 111 14.02 18.00 12.13
C GLU A 111 14.25 19.35 11.41
N PHE A 112 14.30 19.31 10.08
CA PHE A 112 14.64 20.44 9.23
C PHE A 112 13.83 20.45 7.93
N ASN A 113 13.23 21.61 7.61
CA ASN A 113 12.53 21.84 6.36
C ASN A 113 13.52 22.35 5.28
N PRO A 114 13.84 21.56 4.24
CA PRO A 114 14.81 21.96 3.22
C PRO A 114 14.32 23.11 2.32
N ILE A 115 13.01 23.36 2.24
CA ILE A 115 12.43 24.45 1.43
C ILE A 115 12.53 25.78 2.17
N THR A 116 12.05 25.82 3.41
CA THR A 116 11.98 27.06 4.20
C THR A 116 13.20 27.30 5.07
N GLN A 117 14.10 26.31 5.17
CA GLN A 117 15.29 26.32 6.04
C GLN A 117 14.95 26.45 7.54
N GLN A 118 13.75 26.03 7.93
CA GLN A 118 13.27 26.12 9.32
C GLN A 118 13.50 24.80 10.08
N LYS A 119 13.81 24.91 11.37
CA LYS A 119 13.83 23.77 12.28
C LYS A 119 12.43 23.52 12.84
N GLY A 120 12.10 22.25 13.03
CA GLY A 120 10.79 21.79 13.47
C GLY A 120 10.62 20.31 13.15
N ILE A 121 9.50 19.70 13.53
CA ILE A 121 9.20 18.32 13.12
C ILE A 121 8.43 18.39 11.81
N PHE A 122 8.88 17.64 10.81
CA PHE A 122 8.21 17.50 9.53
C PHE A 122 8.17 16.03 9.12
N VAL A 123 7.24 15.69 8.24
CA VAL A 123 7.17 14.36 7.63
C VAL A 123 7.77 14.43 6.23
N PHE A 124 8.76 13.58 5.98
CA PHE A 124 9.29 13.31 4.65
C PHE A 124 8.64 12.04 4.14
N ARG A 125 7.76 12.17 3.14
CA ARG A 125 7.01 11.07 2.55
C ARG A 125 7.62 10.68 1.21
N ILE A 126 7.77 9.38 1.00
CA ILE A 126 8.22 8.78 -0.25
C ILE A 126 7.08 7.91 -0.76
N GLU A 127 6.61 8.17 -1.98
CA GLU A 127 5.68 7.31 -2.69
C GLU A 127 6.42 6.60 -3.81
N GLU A 128 6.49 5.27 -3.78
CA GLU A 128 7.26 4.50 -4.74
C GLU A 128 6.35 3.60 -5.58
N VAL A 129 6.61 3.55 -6.89
CA VAL A 129 6.13 2.50 -7.79
C VAL A 129 7.27 1.53 -8.05
N ILE A 130 7.03 0.25 -7.75
CA ILE A 130 8.04 -0.80 -7.79
C ILE A 130 7.67 -1.82 -8.87
N ASN A 131 8.66 -2.21 -9.69
CA ASN A 131 8.57 -3.23 -10.72
C ASN A 131 9.59 -4.34 -10.46
N LEU A 132 9.15 -5.56 -10.12
CA LEU A 132 10.04 -6.72 -10.04
C LEU A 132 10.59 -7.04 -11.43
N THR A 133 11.91 -7.00 -11.57
CA THR A 133 12.63 -7.32 -12.82
C THR A 133 13.20 -8.74 -12.81
N GLY A 134 13.23 -9.37 -11.63
CA GLY A 134 13.67 -10.75 -11.44
C GLY A 134 13.30 -11.24 -10.04
N GLU A 135 13.77 -12.44 -9.68
CA GLU A 135 13.51 -13.02 -8.35
C GLU A 135 14.22 -12.25 -7.22
N ASN A 136 15.34 -11.60 -7.54
CA ASN A 136 16.20 -10.90 -6.59
C ASN A 136 16.56 -9.49 -7.06
N SER A 137 15.73 -8.89 -7.92
CA SER A 137 15.90 -7.53 -8.42
C SER A 137 14.55 -6.87 -8.71
N PHE A 138 14.46 -5.58 -8.42
CA PHE A 138 13.40 -4.69 -8.88
C PHE A 138 13.97 -3.38 -9.40
N GLN A 139 13.11 -2.54 -9.95
CA GLN A 139 13.38 -1.13 -10.23
C GLN A 139 12.22 -0.32 -9.69
N GLY A 140 12.48 0.90 -9.26
CA GLY A 140 11.45 1.77 -8.73
C GLY A 140 11.56 3.22 -9.21
N PHE A 141 10.47 3.93 -9.01
CA PHE A 141 10.35 5.37 -9.21
C PHE A 141 9.69 5.98 -7.99
N GLU A 142 10.34 6.97 -7.40
CA GLU A 142 9.93 7.63 -6.17
C GLU A 142 9.46 9.05 -6.45
N GLN A 143 8.34 9.43 -5.85
CA GLN A 143 7.94 10.81 -5.63
C GLN A 143 8.23 11.18 -4.17
N VAL A 144 9.04 12.21 -3.97
CA VAL A 144 9.39 12.72 -2.65
C VAL A 144 8.52 13.91 -2.29
N LEU A 145 8.00 13.92 -1.08
CA LEU A 145 7.11 14.93 -0.54
C LEU A 145 7.60 15.39 0.84
N LEU A 146 7.46 16.68 1.12
CA LEU A 146 7.55 17.26 2.45
C LEU A 146 6.18 17.66 2.93
N CYS A 147 5.75 17.11 4.06
CA CYS A 147 4.46 17.36 4.67
C CYS A 147 4.65 18.05 6.03
N ASN A 148 3.58 18.57 6.61
CA ASN A 148 3.58 19.05 8.00
C ASN A 148 3.81 17.86 8.98
N ASP A 149 3.88 18.15 10.28
CA ASP A 149 4.14 17.16 11.34
C ASP A 149 3.03 16.09 11.47
N ALA A 150 1.82 16.38 10.97
CA ALA A 150 0.72 15.44 10.89
C ALA A 150 0.74 14.56 9.62
N GLY A 151 1.68 14.76 8.69
CA GLY A 151 1.71 14.06 7.41
C GLY A 151 0.68 14.58 6.40
N GLU A 152 0.20 15.81 6.59
CA GLU A 152 -0.75 16.51 5.72
C GLU A 152 -0.06 17.66 4.99
N GLU A 153 -0.78 18.34 4.09
CA GLU A 153 -0.29 19.56 3.41
C GLU A 153 1.06 19.36 2.69
N CYS A 154 1.17 18.28 1.92
CA CYS A 154 2.42 17.87 1.30
C CYS A 154 2.79 18.72 0.07
N GLN A 155 4.07 19.09 -0.01
CA GLN A 155 4.69 19.72 -1.17
C GLN A 155 5.73 18.79 -1.80
N SER A 156 5.76 18.72 -3.13
CA SER A 156 6.77 17.94 -3.86
C SER A 156 8.18 18.51 -3.68
N LEU A 157 9.12 17.60 -3.40
CA LEU A 157 10.57 17.89 -3.32
C LEU A 157 11.36 17.38 -4.54
N GLY A 158 10.75 16.56 -5.40
CA GLY A 158 11.44 15.96 -6.54
C GLY A 158 11.16 14.47 -6.67
N THR A 159 11.92 13.82 -7.54
CA THR A 159 11.76 12.42 -7.91
C THR A 159 13.10 11.69 -7.85
N ALA A 160 13.05 10.37 -7.77
CA ALA A 160 14.23 9.53 -7.83
C ALA A 160 13.94 8.21 -8.53
N HIS A 161 15.00 7.61 -9.08
CA HIS A 161 15.00 6.27 -9.61
C HIS A 161 15.71 5.31 -8.66
N THR A 162 15.18 4.11 -8.50
CA THR A 162 15.77 3.09 -7.62
C THR A 162 16.15 1.83 -8.37
N GLN A 163 17.30 1.27 -7.98
CA GLN A 163 17.75 -0.05 -8.40
C GLN A 163 18.17 -0.84 -7.16
N ASN A 164 18.05 -2.16 -7.17
CA ASN A 164 18.26 -2.92 -5.95
C ASN A 164 18.75 -4.34 -6.18
N SER A 165 19.17 -4.91 -5.07
CA SER A 165 19.49 -6.32 -4.92
C SER A 165 18.97 -6.82 -3.57
N ARG A 166 18.52 -8.07 -3.53
CA ARG A 166 18.08 -8.71 -2.29
C ARG A 166 19.27 -8.92 -1.36
N LEU A 167 19.11 -8.59 -0.08
CA LEU A 167 20.06 -8.96 0.97
C LEU A 167 19.96 -10.46 1.26
N LYS A 168 21.10 -11.17 1.27
CA LYS A 168 21.17 -12.62 1.46
C LYS A 168 22.05 -12.96 2.65
N VAL A 169 21.75 -14.11 3.26
CA VAL A 169 22.68 -14.82 4.14
C VAL A 169 23.34 -15.87 3.25
N ASP A 170 24.67 -15.93 3.25
CA ASP A 170 25.46 -16.88 2.47
C ASP A 170 25.23 -18.33 2.87
#